data_AF-A0A842K0M6-F1
#
_entry.id   AF-A0A842K0M6-F1
#
_cell.length_a   1.000
_cell.length_b   1.000
_cell.length_c   1.000
_cell.angle_alpha   90.00
_cell.angle_beta   90.00
_cell.angle_gamma   90.00
#
_symmetry.space_group_name_H-M   'P 1'
#
loop_
_entity.id
_entity.type
_entity.pdbx_description
1 polymer ?
#
loop_
_entity_poly.entity_id
_entity_poly.type
_entity_poly.pdbx_seq_one_letter_code
_entity_poly.pdbx_strand_id
1 'polypeptide(L)'
;MWPTHWPAVARDIADALDAALVAARAADAPALTEATENLAALPAEQVGAVLAGVIRELLETLHPDGLTGEDVQDVLTRCVRASALWFPAVDVDSLVTVLTGALGVSEVEENPRRPERAVEAAILVIADLVSAAEVTADGYVRRALDEIARAETVEMP
;
A
#
# COMPACT_ATOMS: atom_id res chain seq x y z
N MET A 1 1.39 -18.42 2.95
CA MET A 1 0.12 -19.03 2.50
C MET A 1 -1.00 -18.38 3.30
N TRP A 2 -1.95 -17.74 2.61
CA TRP A 2 -3.04 -17.00 3.23
C TRP A 2 -4.13 -17.91 3.81
N PRO A 3 -4.96 -17.41 4.75
CA PRO A 3 -6.04 -18.20 5.33
C PRO A 3 -7.02 -18.69 4.28
N THR A 4 -7.33 -19.98 4.29
CA THR A 4 -8.29 -20.58 3.35
C THR A 4 -9.73 -20.17 3.60
N HIS A 5 -10.03 -19.63 4.79
CA HIS A 5 -11.37 -19.15 5.15
C HIS A 5 -11.67 -17.75 4.62
N TRP A 6 -10.66 -17.03 4.11
CA TRP A 6 -10.87 -15.72 3.50
C TRP A 6 -11.67 -15.84 2.19
N PRO A 7 -12.51 -14.83 1.87
CA PRO A 7 -13.12 -14.70 0.54
C PRO A 7 -12.07 -14.78 -0.57
N ALA A 8 -12.47 -15.22 -1.77
CA ALA A 8 -11.56 -15.35 -2.90
C ALA A 8 -10.84 -14.03 -3.21
N VAL A 9 -11.60 -12.92 -3.29
CA VAL A 9 -11.06 -11.58 -3.57
C VAL A 9 -9.99 -11.17 -2.55
N ALA A 10 -10.22 -11.41 -1.26
CA ALA A 10 -9.24 -11.10 -0.21
C ALA A 10 -7.93 -11.88 -0.39
N ARG A 11 -8.01 -13.15 -0.81
CA ARG A 11 -6.83 -13.96 -1.13
C ARG A 11 -6.12 -13.47 -2.39
N ASP A 12 -6.88 -13.13 -3.43
CA ASP A 12 -6.34 -12.60 -4.69
C ASP A 12 -5.61 -11.26 -4.45
N ILE A 13 -6.16 -10.37 -3.62
CA ILE A 13 -5.49 -9.13 -3.20
C ILE A 13 -4.19 -9.44 -2.46
N ALA A 14 -4.22 -10.37 -1.51
CA ALA A 14 -3.04 -10.72 -0.71
C ALA A 14 -1.92 -11.33 -1.56
N ASP A 15 -2.25 -12.21 -2.51
CA ASP A 15 -1.30 -12.83 -3.44
C ASP A 15 -0.70 -11.79 -4.40
N ALA A 16 -1.53 -10.92 -4.99
CA ALA A 16 -1.05 -9.87 -5.90
C ALA A 16 -0.17 -8.83 -5.17
N LEU A 17 -0.54 -8.44 -3.94
CA LEU A 17 0.25 -7.56 -3.10
C LEU A 17 1.60 -8.18 -2.73
N ASP A 18 1.64 -9.46 -2.34
CA ASP A 18 2.90 -10.16 -2.04
C ASP A 18 3.81 -10.23 -3.27
N ALA A 19 3.27 -10.57 -4.44
CA ALA A 19 4.02 -10.57 -5.70
C ALA A 19 4.62 -9.17 -6.01
N ALA A 20 3.86 -8.11 -5.81
CA ALA A 20 4.32 -6.75 -6.03
C ALA A 20 5.42 -6.34 -5.02
N LEU A 21 5.30 -6.74 -3.75
CA LEU A 21 6.34 -6.52 -2.75
C LEU A 21 7.61 -7.34 -3.03
N VAL A 22 7.48 -8.58 -3.52
CA VAL A 22 8.62 -9.38 -3.98
C VAL A 22 9.35 -8.66 -5.11
N ALA A 23 8.63 -8.17 -6.11
CA ALA A 23 9.21 -7.45 -7.23
C ALA A 23 9.90 -6.14 -6.79
N ALA A 24 9.25 -5.36 -5.91
CA ALA A 24 9.82 -4.13 -5.36
C ALA A 24 11.12 -4.39 -4.58
N ARG A 25 11.15 -5.41 -3.72
CA ARG A 25 12.36 -5.81 -2.98
C ARG A 25 13.48 -6.29 -3.90
N ALA A 26 13.14 -6.92 -5.02
CA ALA A 26 14.10 -7.37 -6.02
C ALA A 26 14.57 -6.24 -6.96
N ALA A 27 14.03 -5.03 -6.84
CA ALA A 27 14.24 -3.92 -7.78
C ALA A 27 13.91 -4.31 -9.24
N ASP A 28 12.90 -5.17 -9.43
CA ASP A 28 12.47 -5.67 -10.72
C ASP A 28 11.30 -4.83 -11.25
N ALA A 29 11.62 -3.84 -12.08
CA ALA A 29 10.63 -2.90 -12.62
C ALA A 29 9.55 -3.57 -13.49
N PRO A 30 9.88 -4.45 -14.47
CA PRO A 30 8.86 -5.18 -15.21
C PRO A 30 7.93 -6.03 -14.33
N ALA A 31 8.49 -6.77 -13.37
CA ALA A 31 7.68 -7.60 -12.48
C ALA A 31 6.80 -6.76 -11.55
N LEU A 32 7.29 -5.59 -11.11
CA LEU A 32 6.50 -4.66 -10.32
C LEU A 32 5.30 -4.15 -11.12
N THR A 33 5.53 -3.66 -12.34
CA THR A 33 4.46 -3.16 -13.20
C THR A 33 3.41 -4.24 -13.43
N GLU A 34 3.80 -5.46 -13.83
CA GLU A 34 2.88 -6.58 -14.02
C GLU A 34 2.07 -6.91 -12.75
N ALA A 35 2.74 -7.01 -11.59
CA ALA A 35 2.07 -7.32 -10.33
C ALA A 35 1.09 -6.22 -9.90
N THR A 36 1.45 -4.95 -10.11
CA THR A 36 0.58 -3.81 -9.78
C THR A 36 -0.59 -3.65 -10.76
N GLU A 37 -0.43 -4.03 -12.03
CA GLU A 37 -1.54 -4.13 -12.99
C GLU A 37 -2.53 -5.22 -12.58
N ASN A 38 -2.04 -6.39 -12.16
CA ASN A 38 -2.88 -7.47 -11.64
C ASN A 38 -3.64 -7.02 -10.37
N LEU A 39 -2.96 -6.32 -9.45
CA LEU A 39 -3.59 -5.78 -8.25
C LEU A 39 -4.63 -4.69 -8.59
N ALA A 40 -4.35 -3.83 -9.58
CA ALA A 40 -5.26 -2.78 -10.03
C ALA A 40 -6.51 -3.32 -10.76
N ALA A 41 -6.46 -4.55 -11.27
CA ALA A 41 -7.60 -5.23 -11.89
C ALA A 41 -8.63 -5.78 -10.86
N LEU A 42 -8.26 -5.84 -9.57
CA LEU A 42 -9.15 -6.25 -8.48
C LEU A 42 -10.06 -5.09 -8.03
N PRO A 43 -11.10 -5.33 -7.19
CA PRO A 43 -12.02 -4.28 -6.77
C PRO A 43 -11.30 -3.07 -6.13
N ALA A 44 -11.38 -1.94 -6.82
CA ALA A 44 -10.57 -0.74 -6.56
C ALA A 44 -10.75 -0.13 -5.17
N GLU A 45 -11.92 -0.32 -4.55
CA GLU A 45 -12.23 0.10 -3.20
C GLU A 45 -11.55 -0.78 -2.16
N GLN A 46 -11.68 -2.11 -2.27
CA GLN A 46 -11.01 -3.06 -1.38
C GLN A 46 -9.48 -2.98 -1.49
N VAL A 47 -8.95 -2.87 -2.71
CA VAL A 47 -7.51 -2.68 -2.93
C VAL A 47 -7.01 -1.40 -2.25
N GLY A 48 -7.72 -0.28 -2.45
CA GLY A 48 -7.38 0.99 -1.83
C GLY A 48 -7.40 0.91 -0.30
N ALA A 49 -8.46 0.32 0.26
CA ALA A 49 -8.61 0.15 1.70
C ALA A 49 -7.50 -0.73 2.31
N VAL A 50 -7.14 -1.84 1.67
CA VAL A 50 -6.05 -2.72 2.14
C VAL A 50 -4.73 -1.97 2.14
N LEU A 51 -4.37 -1.32 1.02
CA LEU A 51 -3.11 -0.62 0.88
C LEU A 51 -2.99 0.53 1.89
N ALA A 52 -4.06 1.33 2.04
CA ALA A 52 -4.11 2.40 3.04
C ALA A 52 -3.98 1.85 4.47
N GLY A 53 -4.67 0.75 4.79
CA GLY A 53 -4.61 0.09 6.09
C GLY A 53 -3.19 -0.39 6.42
N VAL A 54 -2.53 -1.06 5.48
CA VAL A 54 -1.14 -1.54 5.64
C VAL A 54 -0.17 -0.37 5.87
N ILE A 55 -0.28 0.70 5.07
CA ILE A 55 0.57 1.89 5.20
C ILE A 55 0.38 2.54 6.57
N ARG A 56 -0.87 2.75 6.99
CA ARG A 56 -1.18 3.36 8.28
C ARG A 56 -0.58 2.56 9.44
N GLU A 57 -0.79 1.25 9.48
CA GLU A 57 -0.25 0.41 10.55
C GLU A 57 1.29 0.37 10.57
N LEU A 58 1.94 0.43 9.41
CA LEU A 58 3.40 0.52 9.32
C LEU A 58 3.92 1.86 9.83
N LEU A 59 3.24 2.97 9.49
CA LEU A 59 3.56 4.30 10.03
C LEU A 59 3.39 4.34 11.55
N GLU A 60 2.30 3.77 12.08
CA GLU A 60 2.08 3.64 13.52
C GLU A 60 3.17 2.79 14.21
N THR A 61 3.67 1.76 13.54
CA THR A 61 4.79 0.94 14.05
C THR A 61 6.07 1.77 14.17
N LEU A 62 6.37 2.60 13.17
CA LEU A 62 7.57 3.43 13.14
C LEU A 62 7.49 4.66 14.06
N HIS A 63 6.28 5.17 14.29
CA HIS A 63 6.03 6.42 15.01
C HIS A 63 5.00 6.22 16.14
N PRO A 64 5.31 5.39 17.17
CA PRO A 64 4.37 5.05 18.24
C PRO A 64 3.96 6.26 19.10
N ASP A 65 4.81 7.29 19.17
CA ASP A 65 4.56 8.53 19.92
C ASP A 65 3.81 9.60 19.10
N GLY A 66 3.45 9.27 17.86
CA GLY A 66 2.75 10.15 16.92
C GLY A 66 3.58 10.48 15.67
N LEU A 67 2.88 10.72 14.57
CA LEU A 67 3.44 11.03 13.26
C LEU A 67 3.42 12.54 13.02
N THR A 68 4.55 13.11 12.62
CA THR A 68 4.68 14.52 12.24
C THR A 68 4.74 14.70 10.72
N GLY A 69 4.60 15.95 10.25
CA GLY A 69 4.78 16.26 8.83
C GLY A 69 6.22 16.02 8.33
N GLU A 70 7.22 16.15 9.20
CA GLU A 70 8.62 15.88 8.89
C GLU A 70 8.84 14.38 8.67
N ASP A 71 8.22 13.52 9.50
CA ASP A 71 8.26 12.07 9.33
C ASP A 71 7.68 11.64 7.97
N VAL A 72 6.56 12.24 7.55
CA VAL A 72 5.95 11.98 6.22
C VAL A 72 6.88 12.44 5.09
N GLN A 73 7.54 13.58 5.24
CA GLN A 73 8.50 14.08 4.27
C GLN A 73 9.74 13.17 4.16
N ASP A 74 10.19 12.60 5.26
CA ASP A 74 11.29 11.64 5.30
C ASP A 74 10.92 10.34 4.59
N VAL A 75 9.71 9.82 4.81
CA VAL A 75 9.18 8.65 4.08
C VAL A 75 9.16 8.92 2.57
N LEU A 76 8.60 10.07 2.14
CA LEU A 76 8.57 10.47 0.73
C LEU A 76 9.98 10.53 0.13
N THR A 77 10.89 11.20 0.81
CA THR A 77 12.28 11.39 0.36
C THR A 77 13.00 10.05 0.24
N ARG A 78 12.81 9.16 1.21
CA ARG A 78 13.42 7.83 1.21
C ARG A 78 12.85 6.96 0.09
N CYS A 79 11.53 6.93 -0.09
CA CYS A 79 10.86 6.22 -1.18
C CYS A 79 11.38 6.64 -2.55
N VAL A 80 11.41 7.94 -2.85
CA VAL A 80 11.88 8.46 -4.14
C VAL A 80 13.36 8.08 -4.36
N ARG A 81 14.21 8.22 -3.35
CA ARG A 81 15.63 7.86 -3.47
C ARG A 81 15.84 6.36 -3.68
N ALA A 82 15.08 5.53 -2.97
CA ALA A 82 15.16 4.08 -3.04
C ALA A 82 14.66 3.54 -4.38
N SER A 83 13.64 4.18 -4.99
CA SER A 83 13.05 3.73 -6.25
C SER A 83 13.71 4.33 -7.50
N ALA A 84 14.20 5.57 -7.45
CA ALA A 84 14.64 6.31 -8.64
C ALA A 84 15.73 5.62 -9.47
N LEU A 85 16.55 4.76 -8.86
CA LEU A 85 17.64 4.06 -9.56
C LEU A 85 17.17 2.87 -10.40
N TRP A 86 16.04 2.26 -10.07
CA TRP A 86 15.58 1.02 -10.72
C TRP A 86 14.16 1.12 -11.27
N PHE A 87 13.35 2.06 -10.78
CA PHE A 87 12.01 2.35 -11.28
C PHE A 87 11.91 3.83 -11.70
N PRO A 88 12.42 4.22 -12.88
CA PRO A 88 12.41 5.61 -13.34
C PRO A 88 11.01 6.20 -13.52
N ALA A 89 10.00 5.35 -13.53
CA ALA A 89 8.60 5.71 -13.71
C ALA A 89 7.87 5.98 -12.39
N VAL A 90 8.63 6.13 -11.28
CA VAL A 90 8.10 6.60 -9.99
C VAL A 90 7.47 7.98 -10.17
N ASP A 91 6.24 8.13 -9.68
CA ASP A 91 5.49 9.38 -9.71
C ASP A 91 5.35 9.95 -8.29
N VAL A 92 5.91 11.15 -8.08
CA VAL A 92 5.92 11.81 -6.77
C VAL A 92 4.52 12.23 -6.36
N ASP A 93 3.68 12.67 -7.30
CA ASP A 93 2.30 13.08 -7.02
C ASP A 93 1.46 11.89 -6.55
N SER A 94 1.67 10.72 -7.16
CA SER A 94 1.09 9.45 -6.69
C SER A 94 1.56 9.08 -5.28
N LEU A 95 2.85 9.21 -4.96
CA LEU A 95 3.39 8.92 -3.62
C LEU A 95 2.76 9.83 -2.56
N VAL A 96 2.66 11.13 -2.84
CA VAL A 96 2.01 12.10 -1.95
C VAL A 96 0.55 11.73 -1.73
N THR A 97 -0.20 11.49 -2.81
CA THR A 97 -1.62 11.13 -2.76
C THR A 97 -1.86 9.87 -1.93
N VAL A 98 -1.01 8.86 -2.09
CA VAL A 98 -1.11 7.61 -1.34
C VAL A 98 -0.89 7.84 0.16
N LEU A 99 0.16 8.58 0.54
CA LEU A 99 0.44 8.84 1.94
C LEU A 99 -0.63 9.70 2.59
N THR A 100 -1.07 10.79 1.94
CA THR A 100 -2.12 11.65 2.49
C THR A 100 -3.47 10.94 2.55
N GLY A 101 -3.76 10.07 1.57
CA GLY A 101 -4.94 9.20 1.57
C GLY A 101 -4.93 8.18 2.71
N ALA A 102 -3.80 7.51 2.95
CA ALA A 102 -3.65 6.57 4.06
C ALA A 102 -3.79 7.24 5.44
N LEU A 103 -3.46 8.53 5.53
CA LEU A 103 -3.59 9.35 6.74
C LEU A 103 -4.97 10.01 6.88
N GLY A 104 -5.87 9.85 5.90
CA GLY A 104 -7.18 10.51 5.91
C GLY A 104 -7.14 12.03 5.76
N VAL A 105 -6.04 12.58 5.23
CA VAL A 105 -5.85 14.03 5.02
C VAL A 105 -6.48 14.50 3.71
N SER A 106 -6.58 13.59 2.72
CA SER A 106 -7.20 13.88 1.42
C SER A 106 -8.48 13.08 1.26
N GLU A 107 -9.61 13.77 1.04
CA GLU A 107 -10.86 13.13 0.65
C GLU A 107 -10.80 12.72 -0.83
N VAL A 108 -11.05 11.44 -1.10
CA VAL A 108 -11.02 10.85 -2.44
C VAL A 108 -12.07 11.49 -3.37
N GLU A 109 -13.14 12.06 -2.81
CA GLU A 109 -14.21 12.71 -3.57
C GLU A 109 -13.80 14.03 -4.25
N GLU A 110 -12.80 14.74 -3.73
CA GLU A 110 -12.37 16.03 -4.30
C GLU A 110 -11.34 15.90 -5.44
N ASN A 111 -10.83 14.69 -5.71
CA ASN A 111 -9.83 14.48 -6.76
C ASN A 111 -10.34 13.46 -7.82
N PRO A 112 -11.05 13.92 -8.86
CA PRO A 112 -11.66 13.06 -9.88
C PRO A 112 -10.65 12.30 -10.75
N ARG A 113 -9.34 12.51 -10.55
CA ARG A 113 -8.27 11.75 -11.18
C ARG A 113 -7.50 10.99 -10.11
N ARG A 114 -7.86 9.73 -9.89
CA ARG A 114 -6.95 8.78 -9.23
C ARG A 114 -5.62 8.84 -9.99
N PRO A 115 -4.48 9.07 -9.32
CA PRO A 115 -3.19 9.10 -10.00
C PRO A 115 -2.99 7.79 -10.78
N GLU A 116 -2.51 7.89 -12.01
CA GLU A 116 -2.37 6.75 -12.93
C GLU A 116 -1.53 5.62 -12.32
N ARG A 117 -0.63 5.96 -11.39
CA ARG A 117 0.35 5.08 -10.76
C ARG A 117 0.14 4.91 -9.25
N ALA A 118 -1.08 5.13 -8.75
CA ALA A 118 -1.37 5.07 -7.32
C ALA A 118 -1.06 3.71 -6.68
N VAL A 119 -1.31 2.60 -7.40
CA VAL A 119 -1.02 1.24 -6.89
C VAL A 119 0.50 1.00 -6.82
N GLU A 120 1.23 1.35 -7.87
CA GLU A 120 2.70 1.28 -7.89
C GLU A 120 3.31 2.11 -6.75
N ALA A 121 2.85 3.34 -6.58
CA ALA A 121 3.28 4.23 -5.50
C ALA A 121 3.01 3.62 -4.11
N ALA A 122 1.83 3.03 -3.89
CA ALA A 122 1.52 2.36 -2.63
C ALA A 122 2.43 1.16 -2.35
N ILE A 123 2.72 0.33 -3.35
CA ILE A 123 3.64 -0.79 -3.17
C ILE A 123 5.06 -0.31 -2.84
N LEU A 124 5.53 0.76 -3.50
CA LEU A 124 6.84 1.36 -3.18
C LEU A 124 6.89 1.89 -1.75
N VAL A 125 5.84 2.58 -1.29
CA VAL A 125 5.72 3.04 0.10
C VAL A 125 5.72 1.87 1.08
N ILE A 126 4.94 0.84 0.84
CA ILE A 126 4.88 -0.34 1.72
C ILE A 126 6.25 -1.03 1.78
N ALA A 127 6.91 -1.23 0.63
CA ALA A 127 8.22 -1.86 0.58
C ALA A 127 9.28 -1.04 1.37
N ASP A 128 9.25 0.29 1.23
CA ASP A 128 10.12 1.19 1.98
C ASP A 128 9.86 1.14 3.49
N LEU A 129 8.60 1.23 3.92
CA LEU A 129 8.23 1.21 5.34
C LEU A 129 8.54 -0.14 6.00
N VAL A 130 8.29 -1.25 5.31
CA VAL A 130 8.65 -2.60 5.77
C VAL A 130 10.16 -2.73 5.95
N SER A 131 10.94 -2.19 5.01
CA SER A 131 12.40 -2.14 5.10
C SER A 131 12.86 -1.28 6.27
N ALA A 132 12.31 -0.09 6.44
CA ALA A 132 12.66 0.85 7.50
C ALA A 132 12.29 0.34 8.90
N ALA A 133 11.20 -0.40 9.03
CA ALA A 133 10.76 -1.01 10.29
C ALA A 133 11.48 -2.34 10.59
N GLU A 134 12.27 -2.88 9.65
CA GLU A 134 12.91 -4.21 9.75
C GLU A 134 11.91 -5.34 10.02
N VAL A 135 10.74 -5.29 9.38
CA VAL A 135 9.65 -6.28 9.56
C VAL A 135 9.31 -7.02 8.26
N THR A 136 8.32 -7.91 8.32
CA THR A 136 7.68 -8.54 7.16
C THR A 136 6.26 -8.01 6.98
N ALA A 137 5.80 -7.86 5.73
CA ALA A 137 4.47 -7.34 5.42
C ALA A 137 3.32 -8.28 5.83
N ASP A 138 3.55 -9.59 5.95
CA ASP A 138 2.48 -10.60 6.14
C ASP A 138 1.51 -10.29 7.29
N GLY A 139 2.05 -9.85 8.42
CA GLY A 139 1.26 -9.52 9.61
C GLY A 139 0.39 -8.27 9.44
N TYR A 140 0.81 -7.33 8.62
CA TYR A 140 0.09 -6.09 8.31
C TYR A 140 -1.01 -6.34 7.28
N VAL A 141 -0.68 -7.08 6.21
CA VAL A 141 -1.65 -7.48 5.15
C VAL A 141 -2.80 -8.26 5.75
N ARG A 142 -2.50 -9.20 6.64
CA ARG A 142 -3.50 -9.98 7.37
C ARG A 142 -4.44 -9.12 8.20
N ARG A 143 -3.90 -8.19 8.98
CA ARG A 143 -4.71 -7.31 9.82
C ARG A 143 -5.58 -6.37 8.98
N ALA A 144 -5.03 -5.79 7.92
CA ALA A 144 -5.79 -4.93 7.00
C ALA A 144 -6.97 -5.68 6.35
N LEU A 145 -6.76 -6.92 5.90
CA LEU A 145 -7.83 -7.74 5.31
C LEU A 145 -8.85 -8.21 6.36
N ASP A 146 -8.42 -8.59 7.56
CA ASP A 146 -9.32 -8.95 8.65
C ASP A 146 -10.17 -7.75 9.13
N GLU A 147 -9.63 -6.53 9.06
CA GLU A 147 -10.35 -5.28 9.36
C GLU A 147 -11.45 -5.01 8.34
N ILE A 148 -11.13 -5.11 7.04
CA ILE A 148 -12.11 -4.90 5.96
C ILE A 148 -13.21 -5.94 6.03
N ALA A 149 -12.86 -7.22 6.22
CA ALA A 149 -13.85 -8.28 6.40
C ALA A 149 -14.78 -8.01 7.60
N ARG A 150 -14.26 -7.39 8.68
CA ARG A 150 -15.10 -6.97 9.81
C ARG A 150 -16.00 -5.79 9.45
N ALA A 151 -15.47 -4.76 8.80
CA ALA A 151 -16.23 -3.57 8.40
C ALA A 151 -17.40 -3.93 7.47
N GLU A 152 -17.19 -4.79 6.47
CA GLU A 152 -18.23 -5.26 5.54
C GLU A 152 -19.36 -6.04 6.25
N THR A 153 -19.07 -6.71 7.37
CA THR A 153 -20.10 -7.42 8.15
C THR A 153 -20.95 -6.53 9.06
N VAL A 154 -20.47 -5.33 9.41
CA VAL A 154 -21.17 -4.39 10.30
C VAL A 154 -22.18 -3.53 9.53
N GLU A 155 -21.99 -3.34 8.22
CA GLU A 155 -22.85 -2.50 7.36
C GLU A 155 -24.07 -3.21 6.74
N MET A 156 -24.29 -4.49 7.04
CA MET A 156 -25.51 -5.20 6.65
C MET A 156 -26.52 -5.26 7.81
N PRO A 157 -27.55 -4.38 7.85
CA PRO A 157 -28.69 -4.49 8.77
C PRO A 157 -29.66 -5.62 8.41
#